data_AF-A0A7V2ZLZ0-F1
#
_entry.id   AF-A0A7V2ZLZ0-F1
#
_cell.length_a   1.000
_cell.length_b   1.000
_cell.length_c   1.000
_cell.angle_alpha   90.00
_cell.angle_beta   90.00
_cell.angle_gamma   90.00
#
_symmetry.space_group_name_H-M   'P 1'
#
loop_
_entity.id
_entity.type
_entity.pdbx_description
1 polymer ?
#
loop_
_entity_poly.entity_id
_entity_poly.type
_entity_poly.pdbx_seq_one_letter_code
_entity_poly.pdbx_strand_id
1 'polypeptide(L)'
;MKETVILWLSSLVIVFLLSYFKSVFGEYYPITGTFSIEGQKITYKVDKVEYGNTYKLLVRSDYENLDGEVVITSDAKRDYRIKLNKADKILFAEINKKVVGNNFSYSLSLTGNNKVYRIPKDGEINFTFFGKIPKMVEWLYLIFLYSGLVLMIRTGLEHFKTNRRTKNFLVLTSIVWLTFLMMINPLYLSYKYEYINKSIPPIQNLFQINFLIITTMWLAVTVFVFLKKKDKPVVLLMSIISLLIYLFS
;
A
#
# COMPACT_ATOMS: atom_id res chain seq x y z
N MET A 1 22.27 16.78 23.38
CA MET A 1 20.81 16.48 23.38
C MET A 1 20.11 17.04 22.15
N LYS A 2 20.29 18.33 21.80
CA LYS A 2 19.70 18.97 20.62
C LYS A 2 19.88 18.17 19.32
N GLU A 3 21.10 17.76 19.00
CA GLU A 3 21.40 16.94 17.80
C GLU A 3 20.58 15.65 17.74
N THR A 4 20.44 14.94 18.86
CA THR A 4 19.73 13.64 18.86
C THR A 4 18.24 13.83 18.60
N VAL A 5 17.63 14.87 19.18
CA VAL A 5 16.22 15.20 18.95
C VAL A 5 16.00 15.59 17.49
N ILE A 6 16.88 16.41 16.92
CA ILE A 6 16.81 16.83 15.50
C ILE A 6 16.87 15.60 14.59
N LEU A 7 17.84 14.69 14.79
CA LEU A 7 17.96 13.49 13.93
C LEU A 7 16.76 12.54 14.04
N TRP A 8 16.16 12.41 15.22
CA TRP A 8 14.92 11.64 15.38
C TRP A 8 13.74 12.31 14.67
N LEU A 9 13.56 13.61 14.85
CA LEU A 9 12.51 14.36 14.17
C LEU A 9 12.68 14.29 12.65
N SER A 10 13.90 14.46 12.14
CA SER A 10 14.21 14.31 10.72
C SER A 10 13.87 12.91 10.22
N SER A 11 14.23 11.84 10.95
CA SER A 11 13.86 10.48 10.55
C SER A 11 12.35 10.27 10.46
N LEU A 12 11.57 10.80 11.40
CA LEU A 12 10.10 10.72 11.37
C LEU A 12 9.50 11.47 10.19
N VAL A 13 9.96 12.70 9.93
CA VAL A 13 9.48 13.52 8.81
C VAL A 13 9.82 12.85 7.48
N ILE A 14 11.02 12.30 7.31
CA ILE A 14 11.42 11.63 6.07
C ILE A 14 10.58 10.37 5.84
N VAL A 15 10.38 9.51 6.87
CA VAL A 15 9.50 8.33 6.72
C VAL A 15 8.09 8.76 6.36
N PHE A 16 7.53 9.76 7.03
CA PHE A 16 6.19 10.25 6.73
C PHE A 16 6.04 10.69 5.28
N LEU A 17 6.96 11.51 4.77
CA LEU A 17 6.96 11.96 3.37
C LEU A 17 7.11 10.80 2.40
N LEU A 18 8.04 9.87 2.69
CA LEU A 18 8.31 8.71 1.85
C LEU A 18 7.07 7.79 1.76
N SER A 19 6.39 7.54 2.87
CA SER A 19 5.16 6.76 2.94
C SER A 19 4.00 7.44 2.22
N TYR A 20 3.90 8.78 2.35
CA TYR A 20 2.92 9.57 1.59
C TYR A 20 3.14 9.44 0.08
N PHE A 21 4.37 9.65 -0.41
CA PHE A 21 4.68 9.52 -1.83
C PHE A 21 4.44 8.11 -2.34
N LYS A 22 4.86 7.08 -1.60
CA LYS A 22 4.57 5.68 -1.92
C LYS A 22 3.06 5.41 -2.04
N SER A 23 2.25 5.99 -1.16
CA SER A 23 0.80 5.82 -1.22
C SER A 23 0.18 6.49 -2.44
N VAL A 24 0.63 7.70 -2.80
CA VAL A 24 0.10 8.48 -3.92
C VAL A 24 0.48 7.88 -5.27
N PHE A 25 1.74 7.43 -5.41
CA PHE A 25 2.23 6.78 -6.63
C PHE A 25 1.97 5.28 -6.67
N GLY A 26 1.37 4.73 -5.62
CA GLY A 26 1.10 3.30 -5.50
C GLY A 26 0.01 2.82 -6.46
N GLU A 27 0.12 1.56 -6.88
CA GLU A 27 -0.83 0.92 -7.79
C GLU A 27 -2.28 1.00 -7.28
N TYR A 28 -2.46 0.91 -5.95
CA TYR A 28 -3.75 0.90 -5.28
C TYR A 28 -4.35 2.28 -4.98
N TYR A 29 -3.73 3.37 -5.43
CA TYR A 29 -4.32 4.71 -5.25
C TYR A 29 -5.67 4.81 -6.00
N PRO A 30 -6.74 5.28 -5.33
CA PRO A 30 -8.08 5.29 -5.90
C PRO A 30 -8.21 6.28 -7.06
N ILE A 31 -9.05 5.94 -8.03
CA ILE A 31 -9.38 6.83 -9.13
C ILE A 31 -10.51 7.74 -8.66
N THR A 32 -10.24 9.03 -8.59
CA THR A 32 -11.20 10.05 -8.20
C THR A 32 -11.42 11.03 -9.34
N GLY A 33 -12.63 11.59 -9.41
CA GLY A 33 -12.95 12.59 -10.40
C GLY A 33 -14.27 13.26 -10.13
N THR A 34 -14.42 14.45 -10.71
CA THR A 34 -15.65 15.21 -10.67
C THR A 34 -15.94 15.73 -12.06
N PHE A 35 -17.18 15.56 -12.52
CA PHE A 35 -17.66 16.15 -13.76
C PHE A 35 -19.06 16.73 -13.54
N SER A 36 -19.54 17.52 -14.49
CA SER A 36 -20.85 18.16 -14.40
C SER A 36 -21.76 17.74 -15.54
N ILE A 37 -23.01 17.41 -15.21
CA ILE A 37 -24.13 17.28 -16.16
C ILE A 37 -25.09 18.43 -15.84
N GLU A 38 -25.37 19.30 -16.82
CA GLU A 38 -26.31 20.42 -16.64
C GLU A 38 -25.99 21.34 -15.44
N GLY A 39 -24.69 21.57 -15.19
CA GLY A 39 -24.23 22.39 -14.06
C GLY A 39 -24.30 21.69 -12.70
N GLN A 40 -24.87 20.48 -12.62
CA GLN A 40 -24.93 19.67 -11.40
C GLN A 40 -23.72 18.75 -11.32
N LYS A 41 -23.11 18.69 -10.14
CA LYS A 41 -21.83 17.99 -9.94
C LYS A 41 -22.05 16.51 -9.64
N ILE A 42 -21.23 15.69 -10.28
CA ILE A 42 -21.13 14.25 -10.04
C ILE A 42 -19.69 13.96 -9.63
N THR A 43 -19.52 13.38 -8.45
CA THR A 43 -18.21 13.03 -7.88
C THR A 43 -18.15 11.53 -7.64
N TYR A 44 -17.09 10.90 -8.09
CA TYR A 44 -16.86 9.48 -7.91
C TYR A 44 -15.52 9.23 -7.23
N LYS A 45 -15.49 8.19 -6.39
CA LYS A 45 -14.28 7.59 -5.85
C LYS A 45 -14.35 6.10 -6.13
N VAL A 46 -13.41 5.63 -6.91
CA VAL A 46 -13.35 4.24 -7.34
C VAL A 46 -12.08 3.63 -6.76
N ASP A 47 -12.26 2.85 -5.70
CA ASP A 47 -11.17 2.13 -5.05
C ASP A 47 -10.73 0.94 -5.92
N LYS A 48 -9.44 0.58 -5.80
CA LYS A 48 -8.82 -0.54 -6.53
C LYS A 48 -8.64 -1.78 -5.66
N VAL A 49 -8.83 -1.64 -4.35
CA VAL A 49 -8.70 -2.73 -3.38
C VAL A 49 -9.74 -2.59 -2.29
N GLU A 50 -10.22 -3.72 -1.77
CA GLU A 50 -11.09 -3.77 -0.60
C GLU A 50 -10.74 -4.98 0.27
N TYR A 51 -10.90 -4.81 1.58
CA TYR A 51 -10.67 -5.87 2.56
C TYR A 51 -12.00 -6.43 3.05
N GLY A 52 -12.13 -7.76 3.04
CA GLY A 52 -13.35 -8.42 3.48
C GLY A 52 -14.12 -9.02 2.31
N ASN A 53 -15.45 -8.98 2.36
CA ASN A 53 -16.32 -9.78 1.49
C ASN A 53 -17.18 -8.96 0.52
N THR A 54 -17.37 -7.67 0.79
CA THR A 54 -18.26 -6.82 0.00
C THR A 54 -17.59 -5.47 -0.18
N TYR A 55 -17.53 -5.02 -1.42
CA TYR A 55 -17.12 -3.67 -1.77
C TYR A 55 -18.35 -2.84 -2.12
N LYS A 56 -18.47 -1.67 -1.49
CA LYS A 56 -19.55 -0.73 -1.77
C LYS A 56 -19.01 0.41 -2.62
N LEU A 57 -19.31 0.36 -3.91
CA LEU A 57 -19.03 1.47 -4.82
C LEU A 57 -19.98 2.62 -4.51
N LEU A 58 -19.45 3.85 -4.43
CA LEU A 58 -20.22 5.06 -4.13
C LEU A 58 -19.96 6.14 -5.17
N VAL A 59 -21.04 6.68 -5.73
CA VAL A 59 -21.03 7.82 -6.65
C VAL A 59 -21.98 8.86 -6.10
N ARG A 60 -21.48 10.06 -5.81
CA ARG A 60 -22.31 11.18 -5.35
C ARG A 60 -22.78 11.97 -6.56
N SER A 61 -24.08 12.19 -6.67
CA SER A 61 -24.70 12.96 -7.76
C SER A 61 -25.70 13.95 -7.17
N ASP A 62 -25.55 15.23 -7.54
CA ASP A 62 -26.64 16.20 -7.36
C ASP A 62 -27.67 16.13 -8.50
N TYR A 63 -27.42 15.30 -9.53
CA TYR A 63 -28.30 15.05 -10.67
C TYR A 63 -29.30 13.93 -10.39
N GLU A 64 -30.59 14.27 -10.48
CA GLU A 64 -31.70 13.38 -10.13
C GLU A 64 -31.92 12.29 -11.18
N ASN A 65 -31.71 12.56 -12.46
CA ASN A 65 -31.94 11.58 -13.53
C ASN A 65 -30.65 10.86 -13.95
N LEU A 66 -29.81 10.52 -12.99
CA LEU A 66 -28.61 9.73 -13.22
C LEU A 66 -28.93 8.25 -12.99
N ASP A 67 -28.73 7.44 -14.03
CA ASP A 67 -28.69 5.99 -13.92
C ASP A 67 -27.26 5.51 -14.08
N GLY A 68 -26.96 4.31 -13.58
CA GLY A 68 -25.67 3.72 -13.87
C GLY A 68 -25.61 2.22 -13.68
N GLU A 69 -24.60 1.63 -14.29
CA GLU A 69 -24.29 0.22 -14.20
C GLU A 69 -22.78 0.02 -14.01
N VAL A 70 -22.44 -0.96 -13.18
CA VAL A 70 -21.08 -1.48 -13.07
C VAL A 70 -20.97 -2.65 -14.03
N VAL A 71 -20.07 -2.54 -14.99
CA VAL A 71 -19.73 -3.62 -15.93
C VAL A 71 -18.46 -4.29 -15.42
N ILE A 72 -18.59 -5.53 -14.96
CA ILE A 72 -17.48 -6.37 -14.51
C ILE A 72 -17.06 -7.25 -15.67
N THR A 73 -15.85 -7.03 -16.15
CA THR A 73 -15.20 -7.82 -17.21
C THR A 73 -14.43 -8.96 -16.54
N SER A 74 -14.77 -10.20 -16.89
CA SER A 74 -14.09 -11.39 -16.38
C SER A 74 -13.52 -12.19 -17.55
N ASP A 75 -12.28 -12.67 -17.40
CA ASP A 75 -11.57 -13.50 -18.40
C ASP A 75 -12.38 -14.72 -18.88
N ALA A 76 -13.37 -15.17 -18.11
CA ALA A 76 -14.08 -16.43 -18.34
C ALA A 76 -15.42 -16.33 -19.11
N LYS A 77 -15.57 -15.37 -20.04
CA LYS A 77 -16.58 -15.34 -21.14
C LYS A 77 -17.95 -14.68 -20.92
N ARG A 78 -18.25 -13.94 -19.83
CA ARG A 78 -19.44 -13.05 -19.78
C ARG A 78 -19.22 -11.82 -18.91
N ASP A 79 -19.52 -10.65 -19.46
CA ASP A 79 -19.58 -9.40 -18.71
C ASP A 79 -20.80 -9.41 -17.79
N TYR A 80 -20.57 -9.16 -16.50
CA TYR A 80 -21.64 -9.06 -15.52
C TYR A 80 -21.98 -7.59 -15.30
N ARG A 81 -23.26 -7.23 -15.48
CA ARG A 81 -23.74 -5.87 -15.26
C ARG A 81 -24.55 -5.79 -13.97
N ILE A 82 -24.16 -4.88 -13.08
CA ILE A 82 -24.84 -4.61 -11.81
C ILE A 82 -25.40 -3.20 -11.89
N LYS A 83 -26.73 -3.05 -11.83
CA LYS A 83 -27.36 -1.72 -11.77
C LYS A 83 -27.04 -1.04 -10.45
N LEU A 84 -26.78 0.26 -10.49
CA LEU A 84 -26.62 1.07 -9.29
C LEU A 84 -27.99 1.29 -8.63
N ASN A 85 -28.03 1.12 -7.32
CA ASN A 85 -29.17 1.53 -6.50
C ASN A 85 -29.01 3.00 -6.13
N LYS A 86 -30.13 3.72 -6.05
CA LYS A 86 -30.15 5.14 -5.71
C LYS A 86 -30.68 5.33 -4.28
N ALA A 87 -29.92 6.06 -3.46
CA ALA A 87 -30.33 6.54 -2.15
C ALA A 87 -30.01 8.04 -2.07
N ASP A 88 -31.04 8.87 -2.10
CA ASP A 88 -30.94 10.33 -2.12
C ASP A 88 -29.98 10.85 -3.22
N LYS A 89 -28.84 11.39 -2.80
CA LYS A 89 -27.78 11.96 -3.64
C LYS A 89 -26.64 10.98 -3.94
N ILE A 90 -26.82 9.70 -3.63
CA ILE A 90 -25.78 8.67 -3.73
C ILE A 90 -26.31 7.53 -4.58
N LEU A 91 -25.56 7.18 -5.62
CA LEU A 91 -25.69 5.92 -6.33
C LEU A 91 -24.68 4.93 -5.76
N PHE A 92 -25.12 3.71 -5.49
CA PHE A 92 -24.25 2.68 -4.93
C PHE A 92 -24.51 1.31 -5.54
N ALA A 93 -23.46 0.50 -5.62
CA ALA A 93 -23.56 -0.93 -5.91
C ALA A 93 -22.69 -1.71 -4.94
N GLU A 94 -23.18 -2.89 -4.57
CA GLU A 94 -22.45 -3.82 -3.74
C GLU A 94 -21.89 -4.93 -4.63
N ILE A 95 -20.56 -5.02 -4.67
CA ILE A 95 -19.84 -6.06 -5.39
C ILE A 95 -19.40 -7.09 -4.35
N ASN A 96 -19.96 -8.29 -4.45
CA ASN A 96 -19.59 -9.39 -3.56
C ASN A 96 -18.35 -10.12 -4.06
N LYS A 97 -17.47 -10.45 -3.12
CA LYS A 97 -16.24 -11.20 -3.35
C LYS A 97 -16.54 -12.58 -3.93
N LYS A 98 -15.90 -12.91 -5.05
CA LYS A 98 -15.91 -14.27 -5.61
C LYS A 98 -14.74 -15.12 -5.09
N VAL A 99 -13.50 -14.62 -5.19
CA VAL A 99 -12.28 -15.31 -4.73
C VAL A 99 -11.24 -14.26 -4.29
N VAL A 100 -10.46 -14.55 -3.24
CA VAL A 100 -9.41 -13.66 -2.71
C VAL A 100 -8.23 -13.60 -3.66
N GLY A 101 -7.66 -12.42 -3.86
CA GLY A 101 -6.45 -12.26 -4.67
C GLY A 101 -6.67 -12.43 -6.18
N ASN A 102 -7.88 -12.81 -6.61
CA ASN A 102 -8.25 -12.71 -8.01
C ASN A 102 -8.54 -11.25 -8.33
N ASN A 103 -7.82 -10.74 -9.33
CA ASN A 103 -8.11 -9.45 -9.92
C ASN A 103 -9.33 -9.61 -10.82
N PHE A 104 -10.27 -8.68 -10.73
CA PHE A 104 -11.28 -8.50 -11.76
C PHE A 104 -11.22 -7.08 -12.26
N SER A 105 -11.55 -6.91 -13.53
CA SER A 105 -11.60 -5.60 -14.14
C SER A 105 -13.04 -5.11 -14.13
N TYR A 106 -13.25 -3.84 -13.82
CA TYR A 106 -14.57 -3.24 -13.92
C TYR A 106 -14.53 -1.83 -14.49
N SER A 107 -15.62 -1.42 -15.10
CA SER A 107 -15.87 -0.05 -15.50
C SER A 107 -17.25 0.39 -15.05
N LEU A 108 -17.37 1.68 -14.74
CA LEU A 108 -18.61 2.30 -14.33
C LEU A 108 -19.19 3.05 -15.54
N SER A 109 -20.43 2.74 -15.90
CA SER A 109 -21.17 3.40 -16.96
C SER A 109 -22.30 4.20 -16.33
N LEU A 110 -22.23 5.53 -16.42
CA LEU A 110 -23.27 6.44 -15.93
C LEU A 110 -24.04 7.00 -17.13
N THR A 111 -25.35 6.91 -17.12
CA THR A 111 -26.22 7.44 -18.18
C THR A 111 -26.99 8.64 -17.65
N GLY A 112 -26.86 9.77 -18.35
CA GLY A 112 -27.58 11.00 -18.02
C GLY A 112 -27.77 11.86 -19.26
N ASN A 113 -28.98 12.40 -19.44
CA ASN A 113 -29.37 13.24 -20.59
C ASN A 113 -29.00 12.61 -21.95
N ASN A 114 -29.40 11.35 -22.16
CA ASN A 114 -29.08 10.54 -23.34
C ASN A 114 -27.59 10.38 -23.69
N LYS A 115 -26.68 10.73 -22.76
CA LYS A 115 -25.23 10.52 -22.90
C LYS A 115 -24.76 9.46 -21.91
N VAL A 116 -23.82 8.64 -22.37
CA VAL A 116 -23.16 7.62 -21.56
C VAL A 116 -21.76 8.11 -21.19
N TYR A 117 -21.48 8.17 -19.89
CA TYR A 117 -20.21 8.54 -19.30
C TYR A 117 -19.55 7.29 -18.74
N ARG A 118 -18.47 6.84 -19.39
CA ARG A 118 -17.67 5.70 -18.92
C ARG A 118 -16.53 6.17 -18.02
N ILE A 119 -16.36 5.50 -16.88
CA ILE A 119 -15.31 5.74 -15.90
C ILE A 119 -14.56 4.40 -15.68
N PRO A 120 -13.26 4.33 -15.98
CA PRO A 120 -12.41 5.36 -16.57
C PRO A 120 -12.75 5.55 -18.06
N LYS A 121 -12.38 6.69 -18.64
CA LYS A 121 -12.66 7.00 -20.06
C LYS A 121 -12.00 5.98 -20.99
N ASP A 122 -10.76 5.64 -20.68
CA ASP A 122 -9.94 4.70 -21.44
C ASP A 122 -9.57 3.52 -20.53
N GLY A 123 -10.11 2.33 -20.83
CA GLY A 123 -9.76 1.08 -20.16
C GLY A 123 -10.69 0.67 -19.02
N GLU A 124 -10.14 -0.14 -18.11
CA GLU A 124 -10.84 -0.78 -17.00
C GLU A 124 -10.03 -0.65 -15.70
N ILE A 125 -10.71 -0.82 -14.57
CA ILE A 125 -10.11 -0.70 -13.24
C ILE A 125 -9.83 -2.11 -12.75
N ASN A 126 -8.55 -2.44 -12.61
CA ASN A 126 -8.13 -3.68 -11.96
C ASN A 126 -8.43 -3.57 -10.47
N PHE A 127 -9.30 -4.45 -9.98
CA PHE A 127 -9.70 -4.50 -8.59
C PHE A 127 -9.28 -5.81 -7.93
N THR A 128 -8.77 -5.73 -6.70
CA THR A 128 -8.38 -6.90 -5.92
C THR A 128 -9.12 -6.96 -4.59
N PHE A 129 -9.79 -8.07 -4.31
CA PHE A 129 -10.30 -8.35 -2.97
C PHE A 129 -9.22 -9.02 -2.11
N PHE A 130 -8.93 -8.44 -0.96
CA PHE A 130 -8.09 -9.06 0.06
C PHE A 130 -8.91 -9.73 1.16
N GLY A 131 -8.26 -10.64 1.86
CA GLY A 131 -8.78 -11.29 3.06
C GLY A 131 -8.99 -10.33 4.21
N LYS A 132 -9.77 -10.76 5.20
CA LYS A 132 -9.93 -10.01 6.45
C LYS A 132 -8.67 -10.17 7.31
N ILE A 133 -8.02 -9.05 7.61
CA ILE A 133 -6.83 -9.04 8.48
C ILE A 133 -7.26 -8.72 9.91
N PRO A 134 -6.84 -9.49 10.91
CA PRO A 134 -7.06 -9.13 12.31
C PRO A 134 -6.39 -7.79 12.62
N LYS A 135 -7.12 -6.88 13.27
CA LYS A 135 -6.62 -5.53 13.63
C LYS A 135 -5.26 -5.57 14.33
N MET A 136 -5.05 -6.55 15.22
CA MET A 136 -3.78 -6.70 15.94
C MET A 136 -2.60 -7.00 15.01
N VAL A 137 -2.79 -7.83 13.98
CA VAL A 137 -1.76 -8.16 13.00
C VAL A 137 -1.47 -6.98 12.09
N GLU A 138 -2.52 -6.25 11.69
CA GLU A 138 -2.38 -5.00 10.92
C GLU A 138 -1.57 -3.95 11.70
N TRP A 139 -1.89 -3.72 12.97
CA TRP A 139 -1.11 -2.82 13.83
C TRP A 139 0.34 -3.26 13.98
N LEU A 140 0.58 -4.55 14.22
CA LEU A 140 1.92 -5.10 14.35
C LEU A 140 2.74 -4.88 13.08
N TYR A 141 2.14 -5.09 11.91
CA TYR A 141 2.74 -4.82 10.61
C TYR A 141 3.15 -3.36 10.46
N LEU A 142 2.24 -2.41 10.74
CA LEU A 142 2.51 -0.98 10.62
C LEU A 142 3.62 -0.52 11.58
N ILE A 143 3.56 -0.96 12.85
CA ILE A 143 4.55 -0.58 13.86
C ILE A 143 5.95 -1.04 13.44
N PHE A 144 6.11 -2.30 13.03
CA PHE A 144 7.43 -2.84 12.67
C PHE A 144 7.95 -2.29 11.34
N LEU A 145 7.07 -2.10 10.35
CA LEU A 145 7.46 -1.50 9.08
C LEU A 145 7.98 -0.07 9.30
N TYR A 146 7.18 0.78 9.95
CA TYR A 146 7.55 2.19 10.12
C TYR A 146 8.68 2.38 11.13
N SER A 147 8.71 1.63 12.24
CA SER A 147 9.85 1.69 13.16
C SER A 147 11.14 1.22 12.50
N GLY A 148 11.08 0.17 11.67
CA GLY A 148 12.19 -0.29 10.86
C GLY A 148 12.72 0.80 9.92
N LEU A 149 11.84 1.45 9.16
CA LEU A 149 12.20 2.56 8.28
C LEU A 149 12.79 3.74 9.05
N VAL A 150 12.18 4.14 10.16
CA VAL A 150 12.69 5.23 11.01
C VAL A 150 14.09 4.89 11.52
N LEU A 151 14.31 3.66 11.98
CA LEU A 151 15.60 3.18 12.45
C LEU A 151 16.65 3.14 11.33
N MET A 152 16.30 2.74 10.11
CA MET A 152 17.21 2.80 8.95
C MET A 152 17.71 4.22 8.68
N ILE A 153 16.79 5.18 8.63
CA ILE A 153 17.13 6.59 8.42
C ILE A 153 17.96 7.10 9.59
N ARG A 154 17.52 6.81 10.82
CA ARG A 154 18.22 7.25 12.03
C ARG A 154 19.64 6.70 12.09
N THR A 155 19.85 5.47 11.64
CA THR A 155 21.17 4.82 11.57
C THR A 155 22.06 5.46 10.51
N GLY A 156 21.51 5.81 9.34
CA GLY A 156 22.22 6.58 8.32
C GLY A 156 22.60 7.98 8.80
N LEU A 157 21.66 8.70 9.42
CA LEU A 157 21.83 10.04 9.96
C LEU A 157 22.79 10.11 11.16
N GLU A 158 23.07 9.00 11.84
CA GLU A 158 24.11 8.92 12.87
C GLU A 158 25.50 9.27 12.30
N HIS A 159 25.68 9.25 10.98
CA HIS A 159 26.87 9.77 10.31
C HIS A 159 27.18 11.24 10.67
N PHE A 160 26.16 12.07 10.90
CA PHE A 160 26.34 13.51 11.18
C PHE A 160 26.60 13.84 12.65
N LYS A 161 26.56 12.84 13.53
CA LYS A 161 26.73 13.05 14.98
C LYS A 161 28.20 12.99 15.38
N THR A 162 28.58 13.79 16.38
CA THR A 162 29.95 13.86 16.91
C THR A 162 30.30 12.64 17.75
N ASN A 163 29.40 12.19 18.64
CA ASN A 163 29.53 10.97 19.44
C ASN A 163 28.62 9.86 18.89
N ARG A 164 29.19 9.05 17.99
CA ARG A 164 28.46 8.10 17.14
C ARG A 164 28.25 6.76 17.84
N ARG A 165 26.99 6.31 17.89
CA ARG A 165 26.61 4.96 18.34
C ARG A 165 26.13 4.10 17.16
N THR A 166 26.81 4.22 16.01
CA THR A 166 26.40 3.59 14.75
C THR A 166 26.20 2.08 14.91
N LYS A 167 27.12 1.37 15.58
CA LYS A 167 27.02 -0.09 15.78
C LYS A 167 25.74 -0.52 16.51
N ASN A 168 25.35 0.20 17.56
CA ASN A 168 24.16 -0.13 18.35
C ASN A 168 22.88 0.08 17.52
N PHE A 169 22.79 1.21 16.83
CA PHE A 169 21.65 1.52 15.96
C PHE A 169 21.55 0.53 14.79
N LEU A 170 22.68 0.09 14.27
CA LEU A 170 22.74 -0.82 13.16
C LEU A 170 22.29 -2.24 13.56
N VAL A 171 22.75 -2.76 14.69
CA VAL A 171 22.25 -4.03 15.25
C VAL A 171 20.75 -3.93 15.54
N LEU A 172 20.29 -2.84 16.14
CA LEU A 172 18.87 -2.62 16.42
C LEU A 172 18.03 -2.60 15.14
N THR A 173 18.47 -1.88 14.11
CA THR A 173 17.81 -1.81 12.80
C THR A 173 17.72 -3.19 12.17
N SER A 174 18.83 -3.93 12.15
CA SER A 174 18.88 -5.28 11.58
C SER A 174 17.95 -6.26 12.33
N ILE A 175 17.89 -6.21 13.66
CA ILE A 175 16.97 -7.04 14.44
C ILE A 175 15.52 -6.70 14.12
N VAL A 176 15.12 -5.42 14.21
CA VAL A 176 13.74 -4.99 13.95
C VAL A 176 13.30 -5.34 12.54
N TRP A 177 14.14 -5.09 11.54
CA TRP A 177 13.82 -5.37 10.15
C TRP A 177 13.78 -6.87 9.84
N LEU A 178 14.66 -7.66 10.45
CA LEU A 178 14.63 -9.12 10.31
C LEU A 178 13.37 -9.70 10.94
N THR A 179 12.97 -9.24 12.13
CA THR A 179 11.71 -9.64 12.77
C THR A 179 10.50 -9.24 11.91
N PHE A 180 10.51 -8.03 11.34
CA PHE A 180 9.50 -7.60 10.39
C PHE A 180 9.39 -8.55 9.19
N LEU A 181 10.49 -8.82 8.51
CA LEU A 181 10.51 -9.65 7.31
C LEU A 181 10.14 -11.11 7.61
N MET A 182 10.72 -11.71 8.65
CA MET A 182 10.64 -13.16 8.87
C MET A 182 9.40 -13.60 9.65
N MET A 183 8.82 -12.73 10.47
CA MET A 183 7.68 -13.09 11.32
C MET A 183 6.43 -12.32 10.93
N ILE A 184 6.51 -11.00 10.88
CA ILE A 184 5.32 -10.15 10.82
C ILE A 184 4.77 -10.05 9.40
N ASN A 185 5.64 -9.85 8.42
CA ASN A 185 5.27 -9.77 7.01
C ASN A 185 4.60 -11.07 6.49
N PRO A 186 5.17 -12.28 6.67
CA PRO A 186 4.52 -13.50 6.20
C PRO A 186 3.21 -13.76 6.93
N LEU A 187 3.11 -13.44 8.23
CA LEU A 187 1.85 -13.54 8.97
C LEU A 187 0.79 -12.60 8.37
N TYR A 188 1.13 -11.33 8.16
CA TYR A 188 0.24 -10.34 7.54
C TYR A 188 -0.21 -10.78 6.14
N LEU A 189 0.72 -11.22 5.29
CA LEU A 189 0.40 -11.66 3.92
C LEU A 189 -0.42 -12.95 3.91
N SER A 190 -0.24 -13.85 4.88
CA SER A 190 -1.07 -15.05 5.04
C SER A 190 -2.53 -14.72 5.33
N TYR A 191 -2.80 -13.67 6.11
CA TYR A 191 -4.18 -13.16 6.29
C TYR A 191 -4.66 -12.41 5.04
N LYS A 192 -3.83 -11.55 4.45
CA LYS A 192 -4.16 -10.74 3.27
C LYS A 192 -4.63 -11.59 2.09
N TYR A 193 -4.02 -12.75 1.89
CA TYR A 193 -4.36 -13.68 0.79
C TYR A 193 -5.21 -14.88 1.24
N GLU A 194 -5.69 -14.90 2.49
CA GLU A 194 -6.46 -16.00 3.09
C GLU A 194 -5.81 -17.39 2.96
N TYR A 195 -4.48 -17.46 3.06
CA TYR A 195 -3.77 -18.74 3.05
C TYR A 195 -4.05 -19.57 4.31
N ILE A 196 -4.29 -18.88 5.43
CA ILE A 196 -4.56 -19.53 6.72
C ILE A 196 -5.76 -20.47 6.61
N ASN A 197 -5.53 -21.75 6.89
CA ASN A 197 -6.50 -22.84 6.85
C ASN A 197 -7.10 -23.15 5.45
N LYS A 198 -6.57 -22.58 4.36
CA LYS A 198 -7.06 -22.86 3.00
C LYS A 198 -6.00 -23.49 2.10
N SER A 199 -4.76 -23.00 2.15
CA SER A 199 -3.69 -23.52 1.29
C SER A 199 -2.32 -23.17 1.84
N ILE A 200 -1.30 -23.89 1.37
CA ILE A 200 0.09 -23.61 1.71
C ILE A 200 0.53 -22.41 0.86
N PRO A 201 0.92 -21.28 1.47
CA PRO A 201 1.36 -20.11 0.72
C PRO A 201 2.69 -20.39 0.00
N PRO A 202 2.81 -20.06 -1.30
CA PRO A 202 4.11 -20.12 -1.97
C PRO A 202 5.04 -19.06 -1.36
N ILE A 203 6.33 -19.42 -1.21
CA ILE A 203 7.34 -18.56 -0.56
C ILE A 203 7.42 -17.17 -1.21
N GLN A 204 7.28 -17.10 -2.53
CA GLN A 204 7.31 -15.85 -3.30
C GLN A 204 6.19 -14.88 -2.90
N ASN A 205 5.05 -15.39 -2.42
CA ASN A 205 3.92 -14.56 -1.98
C ASN A 205 4.04 -14.15 -0.50
N LEU A 206 4.92 -14.80 0.27
CA LEU A 206 5.18 -14.46 1.68
C LEU A 206 6.35 -13.48 1.85
N PHE A 207 7.29 -13.47 0.91
CA PHE A 207 8.47 -12.62 0.97
C PHE A 207 8.60 -11.79 -0.28
N GLN A 208 8.35 -10.49 -0.13
CA GLN A 208 8.57 -9.54 -1.22
C GLN A 208 10.07 -9.40 -1.49
N ILE A 209 10.46 -9.51 -2.76
CA ILE A 209 11.87 -9.45 -3.18
C ILE A 209 12.55 -8.16 -2.72
N ASN A 210 11.83 -7.04 -2.75
CA ASN A 210 12.32 -5.73 -2.34
C ASN A 210 12.73 -5.71 -0.85
N PHE A 211 11.91 -6.31 0.03
CA PHE A 211 12.22 -6.39 1.46
C PHE A 211 13.33 -7.40 1.77
N LEU A 212 13.43 -8.48 1.00
CA LEU A 212 14.55 -9.41 1.07
C LEU A 212 15.86 -8.71 0.75
N ILE A 213 15.93 -7.94 -0.35
CA ILE A 213 17.11 -7.17 -0.75
C ILE A 213 17.51 -6.18 0.34
N ILE A 214 16.55 -5.42 0.89
CA ILE A 214 16.83 -4.48 1.99
C ILE A 214 17.41 -5.24 3.20
N THR A 215 16.81 -6.37 3.57
CA THR A 215 17.26 -7.15 4.74
C THR A 215 18.67 -7.70 4.57
N THR A 216 18.95 -8.35 3.44
CA THR A 216 20.28 -8.92 3.16
C THR A 216 21.35 -7.84 3.12
N MET A 217 21.02 -6.68 2.56
CA MET A 217 21.90 -5.52 2.53
C MET A 217 22.20 -4.99 3.93
N TRP A 218 21.21 -4.84 4.82
CA TRP A 218 21.44 -4.44 6.21
C TRP A 218 22.28 -5.46 6.99
N LEU A 219 22.05 -6.76 6.79
CA LEU A 219 22.90 -7.80 7.38
C LEU A 219 24.35 -7.71 6.88
N ALA A 220 24.56 -7.55 5.57
CA ALA A 220 25.88 -7.41 4.98
C ALA A 220 26.63 -6.19 5.51
N VAL A 221 25.95 -5.03 5.60
CA VAL A 221 26.53 -3.81 6.18
C VAL A 221 26.84 -4.00 7.65
N THR A 222 25.98 -4.72 8.39
CA THR A 222 26.25 -5.07 9.79
C THR A 222 27.57 -5.81 9.91
N VAL A 223 27.72 -6.91 9.18
CA VAL A 223 28.96 -7.68 9.22
C VAL A 223 30.16 -6.82 8.78
N PHE A 224 30.03 -6.04 7.71
CA PHE A 224 31.10 -5.18 7.20
C PHE A 224 31.59 -4.15 8.22
N VAL A 225 30.68 -3.44 8.89
CA VAL A 225 30.97 -2.40 9.92
C VAL A 225 31.58 -3.01 11.19
N PHE A 226 31.33 -4.29 11.46
CA PHE A 226 31.97 -4.96 12.60
C PHE A 226 33.37 -5.48 12.25
N LEU A 227 33.60 -5.88 11.00
CA LEU A 227 34.90 -6.39 10.52
C LEU A 227 35.90 -5.28 10.19
N LYS A 228 35.47 -4.22 9.51
CA LYS A 228 36.28 -3.05 9.18
C LYS A 228 36.04 -2.00 10.27
N LYS A 229 37.05 -1.18 10.60
CA LYS A 229 36.95 -0.08 11.60
C LYS A 229 36.73 1.30 10.95
N LYS A 230 36.44 1.34 9.64
CA LYS A 230 36.32 2.56 8.81
C LYS A 230 35.04 2.47 7.97
N ASP A 231 33.92 2.82 8.59
CA ASP A 231 32.60 2.33 8.11
C ASP A 231 31.64 3.49 7.79
N LYS A 232 32.22 4.70 7.62
CA LYS A 232 31.51 5.96 7.81
C LYS A 232 30.50 6.29 6.69
N PRO A 233 30.86 6.31 5.39
CA PRO A 233 29.90 6.68 4.34
C PRO A 233 28.99 5.52 3.92
N VAL A 234 29.43 4.26 4.15
CA VAL A 234 28.73 3.07 3.66
C VAL A 234 27.33 2.94 4.27
N VAL A 235 27.19 3.20 5.57
CA VAL A 235 25.89 3.08 6.27
C VAL A 235 24.89 4.13 5.78
N LEU A 236 25.35 5.36 5.51
CA LEU A 236 24.50 6.42 4.97
C LEU A 236 24.03 6.05 3.55
N LEU A 237 24.96 5.63 2.69
CA LEU A 237 24.68 5.21 1.32
C LEU A 237 23.67 4.06 1.29
N MET A 238 23.84 3.08 2.18
CA MET A 238 22.92 1.95 2.30
C MET A 238 21.53 2.34 2.82
N SER A 239 21.45 3.31 3.74
CA SER A 239 20.15 3.85 4.15
C SER A 239 19.41 4.51 2.98
N ILE A 240 20.10 5.29 2.14
CA ILE A 240 19.51 5.96 0.97
C ILE A 240 19.02 4.92 -0.05
N ILE A 241 19.86 3.93 -0.39
CA ILE A 241 19.46 2.86 -1.32
C ILE A 241 18.25 2.09 -0.80
N SER A 242 18.21 1.77 0.50
CA SER A 242 17.06 1.05 1.10
C SER A 242 15.76 1.83 0.95
N LEU A 243 15.81 3.16 1.14
CA LEU A 243 14.63 4.03 0.98
C LEU A 243 14.17 4.11 -0.47
N LEU A 244 15.11 4.17 -1.43
CA LEU A 244 14.78 4.15 -2.86
C LEU A 244 14.09 2.83 -3.24
N ILE A 245 14.64 1.69 -2.79
CA ILE A 245 14.02 0.38 -3.02
C ILE A 245 12.60 0.34 -2.44
N TYR A 246 12.39 0.85 -1.22
CA TYR A 246 11.06 0.90 -0.62
C TYR A 246 10.09 1.85 -1.36
N LEU A 247 10.58 2.97 -1.90
CA LEU A 247 9.75 3.92 -2.62
C LEU A 247 9.24 3.35 -3.95
N PHE A 248 10.10 2.59 -4.66
CA PHE A 248 9.78 2.03 -5.99
C PHE A 248 9.24 0.59 -5.96
N SER A 249 9.18 -0.05 -4.79
CA SER A 249 8.51 -1.35 -4.59
C SER A 249 6.99 -1.25 -4.65
#